data_AF-A0A670HUA3-F1
#
_entry.id   AF-A0A670HUA3-F1
#
_cell.length_a   1.000
_cell.length_b   1.000
_cell.length_c   1.000
_cell.angle_alpha   90.00
_cell.angle_beta   90.00
_cell.angle_gamma   90.00
#
_symmetry.space_group_name_H-M   'P 1'
#
loop_
_entity.id
_entity.type
_entity.pdbx_description
1 polymer ?
#
loop_
_entity_poly.entity_id
_entity_poly.type
_entity_poly.pdbx_seq_one_letter_code
_entity_poly.pdbx_strand_id
1 'polypeptide(L)'
;MSYFELSIKIINLFVRFNSSHGFPVEVDSDTSIFQLKEVVAKRQGVPADQLHVIFAGKELRNDLTLQSCDLPQQSIVHIVQNPQKKDEEVETESKNVSGILTSSGGEAESLTRVDLNTNLLPSHSAGLAVILDTVDDGSSPLSGNSGAANYNRFYVFCKSFCQAVKPGKLRVRCKTCKQGTLTLARGPSCWEDVLIPNRIAGICQSRNCSGDVAEFYFKCGAHPTSDSETSVALNLITTNSRCISCITCTDVRSPVLVFQCIHRHVICLDCFHLYCVTMLNNRQFIHDPDLGYSLPCVAGCPDSLIKELHHFRILGEEQYNRYQCYGAEECVLQMGGVLCPTPGCGAGLLPETEVRKIVCEPSNGMGCGFVFCRECKEEYHEGECLTLFETQGATAQEGYGVDEHAALQARWEEASKETIKRTTKPCPKCHVPVEKDGGCMHMKCPRPQCRFEWCWNCSLEWNRTCMGDHWFD
;
A
#
# COMPACT_ATOMS: atom_id res chain seq x y z
N MET A 1 -36.06 14.77 -45.08
CA MET A 1 -35.64 14.67 -43.66
C MET A 1 -34.46 13.72 -43.63
N SER A 2 -33.33 14.25 -43.17
CA SER A 2 -32.02 13.61 -43.14
C SER A 2 -32.00 12.35 -42.26
N TYR A 3 -31.58 11.23 -42.83
CA TYR A 3 -31.10 10.08 -42.07
C TYR A 3 -29.81 10.50 -41.36
N PHE A 4 -29.83 10.56 -40.03
CA PHE A 4 -28.61 10.57 -39.24
C PHE A 4 -28.07 9.14 -39.24
N GLU A 5 -27.09 8.87 -40.09
CA GLU A 5 -26.21 7.70 -39.92
C GLU A 5 -25.36 7.96 -38.66
N LEU A 6 -25.72 7.30 -37.56
CA LEU A 6 -24.78 7.08 -36.45
C LEU A 6 -23.67 6.18 -37.00
N SER A 7 -22.58 6.79 -37.46
CA SER A 7 -21.35 6.08 -37.80
C SER A 7 -20.77 5.53 -36.49
N ILE A 8 -21.16 4.31 -36.12
CA ILE A 8 -20.59 3.57 -34.98
C ILE A 8 -19.12 3.34 -35.32
N LYS A 9 -18.22 4.09 -34.67
CA LYS A 9 -16.78 3.87 -34.79
C LYS A 9 -16.40 2.76 -33.80
N ILE A 10 -16.23 1.55 -34.33
CA ILE A 10 -15.69 0.43 -33.57
C ILE A 10 -14.18 0.64 -33.40
N ILE A 11 -13.73 0.63 -32.16
CA ILE A 11 -12.33 0.77 -31.77
C ILE A 11 -11.85 -0.58 -31.25
N ASN A 12 -10.72 -1.05 -31.79
CA ASN A 12 -10.05 -2.25 -31.30
C ASN A 12 -8.96 -1.84 -30.31
N LEU A 13 -9.06 -2.34 -29.08
CA LEU A 13 -8.12 -2.07 -27.99
C LEU A 13 -7.44 -3.37 -27.54
N PHE A 14 -6.20 -3.29 -27.07
CA PHE A 14 -5.52 -4.41 -26.41
C PHE A 14 -5.60 -4.24 -24.90
N VAL A 15 -6.20 -5.21 -24.22
CA VAL A 15 -6.34 -5.18 -22.76
C VAL A 15 -5.32 -6.10 -22.11
N ARG A 16 -4.42 -5.54 -21.31
CA ARG A 16 -3.46 -6.29 -20.46
C ARG A 16 -4.02 -6.45 -19.06
N PHE A 17 -4.43 -7.66 -18.70
CA PHE A 17 -4.91 -8.04 -17.37
C PHE A 17 -4.02 -9.13 -16.77
N ASN A 18 -3.29 -8.80 -15.70
CA ASN A 18 -2.34 -9.69 -15.00
C ASN A 18 -1.39 -10.50 -15.92
N SER A 19 -1.10 -10.00 -17.12
CA SER A 19 -0.29 -10.65 -18.15
C SER A 19 0.54 -9.62 -18.91
N SER A 20 1.64 -10.08 -19.51
CA SER A 20 2.47 -9.26 -20.41
C SER A 20 1.93 -9.19 -21.84
N HIS A 21 0.98 -10.05 -22.19
CA HIS A 21 0.26 -10.05 -23.46
C HIS A 21 -1.12 -9.42 -23.30
N GLY A 22 -1.49 -8.56 -24.25
CA GLY A 22 -2.82 -7.97 -24.30
C GLY A 22 -3.74 -8.78 -25.20
N PHE A 23 -4.98 -9.05 -24.75
CA PHE A 23 -5.99 -9.63 -25.63
C PHE A 23 -6.80 -8.54 -26.33
N PRO A 24 -7.21 -8.73 -27.59
CA PRO A 24 -8.04 -7.75 -28.30
C PRO A 24 -9.45 -7.71 -27.71
N VAL A 25 -9.99 -6.50 -27.60
CA VAL A 25 -11.38 -6.20 -27.26
C VAL A 25 -11.91 -5.18 -28.26
N GLU A 26 -13.02 -5.52 -28.91
CA GLU A 26 -13.73 -4.62 -29.81
C GLU A 26 -14.82 -3.89 -29.00
N VAL A 27 -14.78 -2.56 -29.03
CA VAL A 27 -15.71 -1.69 -28.28
C VAL A 27 -16.07 -0.46 -29.10
N ASP A 28 -17.27 0.06 -28.88
CA ASP A 28 -17.76 1.26 -29.57
C ASP A 28 -17.13 2.52 -28.97
N SER A 29 -16.90 3.56 -29.78
CA SER A 29 -16.27 4.82 -29.32
C SER A 29 -17.01 5.54 -28.18
N ASP A 30 -18.32 5.33 -28.06
CA ASP A 30 -19.19 5.88 -27.01
C ASP A 30 -19.26 5.00 -25.76
N THR A 31 -18.64 3.81 -25.80
CA THR A 31 -18.55 2.91 -24.64
C THR A 31 -17.88 3.62 -23.48
N SER A 32 -18.46 3.50 -22.28
CA SER A 32 -17.87 4.06 -21.07
C SER A 32 -16.76 3.16 -20.52
N ILE A 33 -15.85 3.73 -19.74
CA ILE A 33 -14.82 2.96 -19.04
C ILE A 33 -15.44 1.92 -18.11
N PHE A 34 -16.61 2.21 -17.52
CA PHE A 34 -17.34 1.23 -16.72
C PHE A 34 -17.80 0.01 -17.54
N GLN A 35 -18.34 0.23 -18.74
CA GLN A 35 -18.75 -0.86 -19.63
C GLN A 35 -17.54 -1.71 -20.08
N LEU A 36 -16.39 -1.09 -20.35
CA LEU A 36 -15.15 -1.81 -20.62
C LEU A 36 -14.74 -2.71 -19.43
N LYS A 37 -14.86 -2.21 -18.20
CA LYS A 37 -14.64 -3.01 -16.98
C LYS A 37 -15.62 -4.19 -16.90
N GLU A 38 -16.89 -4.01 -17.22
CA GLU A 38 -17.89 -5.10 -17.22
C GLU A 38 -17.57 -6.20 -18.25
N VAL A 39 -17.12 -5.82 -19.45
CA VAL A 39 -16.71 -6.79 -20.49
C VAL A 39 -15.55 -7.64 -19.99
N VAL A 40 -14.55 -7.00 -19.37
CA VAL A 40 -13.36 -7.70 -18.87
C VAL A 40 -13.67 -8.49 -17.60
N ALA A 41 -14.52 -7.97 -16.72
CA ALA A 41 -15.05 -8.65 -15.54
C ALA A 41 -15.74 -9.96 -15.90
N LYS A 42 -16.62 -9.95 -16.93
CA LYS A 42 -17.29 -11.16 -17.43
C LYS A 42 -16.31 -12.17 -18.01
N ARG A 43 -15.30 -11.70 -18.74
CA ARG A 43 -14.29 -12.57 -19.38
C ARG A 43 -13.36 -13.22 -18.36
N GLN A 44 -12.98 -12.51 -17.31
CA GLN A 44 -12.02 -12.96 -16.30
C GLN A 44 -12.69 -13.54 -15.04
N GLY A 45 -14.00 -13.38 -14.87
CA GLY A 45 -14.74 -13.84 -13.69
C GLY A 45 -14.46 -13.01 -12.43
N VAL A 46 -14.16 -11.72 -12.57
CA VAL A 46 -13.78 -10.81 -11.47
C VAL A 46 -14.82 -9.69 -11.32
N PRO A 47 -15.15 -9.22 -10.11
CA PRO A 47 -16.06 -8.09 -9.91
C PRO A 47 -15.57 -6.79 -10.56
N ALA A 48 -16.44 -6.10 -11.31
CA ALA A 48 -16.08 -4.89 -12.08
C ALA A 48 -15.72 -3.68 -11.19
N ASP A 49 -16.23 -3.63 -9.96
CA ASP A 49 -15.93 -2.62 -8.94
C ASP A 49 -14.48 -2.67 -8.44
N GLN A 50 -13.82 -3.82 -8.55
CA GLN A 50 -12.42 -4.01 -8.15
C GLN A 50 -11.43 -3.73 -9.28
N LEU A 51 -11.92 -3.44 -10.50
CA LEU A 51 -11.08 -3.21 -11.66
C LEU A 51 -10.75 -1.73 -11.82
N HIS A 52 -9.48 -1.44 -12.07
CA HIS A 52 -8.97 -0.12 -12.40
C HIS A 52 -8.40 -0.14 -13.82
N VAL A 53 -8.80 0.82 -14.65
CA VAL A 53 -8.39 0.93 -16.06
C VAL A 53 -7.32 2.01 -16.16
N ILE A 54 -6.20 1.71 -16.81
CA ILE A 54 -5.03 2.58 -16.87
C ILE A 54 -4.62 2.73 -18.33
N PHE A 55 -4.40 3.97 -18.73
CA PHE A 55 -3.87 4.31 -20.05
C PHE A 55 -2.76 5.35 -19.89
N ALA A 56 -1.62 5.13 -20.55
CA ALA A 56 -0.42 5.99 -20.45
C ALA A 56 0.01 6.33 -19.00
N GLY A 57 -0.20 5.41 -18.05
CA GLY A 57 0.13 5.60 -16.63
C GLY A 57 -0.91 6.36 -15.81
N LYS A 58 -2.00 6.84 -16.41
CA LYS A 58 -3.10 7.53 -15.71
C LYS A 58 -4.30 6.62 -15.56
N GLU A 59 -4.93 6.65 -14.39
CA GLU A 59 -6.19 5.93 -14.14
C GLU A 59 -7.35 6.65 -14.86
N LEU A 60 -8.13 5.89 -15.61
CA LEU A 60 -9.32 6.37 -16.30
C LEU A 60 -10.56 6.19 -15.41
N ARG A 61 -11.33 7.27 -15.25
CA ARG A 61 -12.54 7.30 -14.43
C ARG A 61 -13.73 6.64 -15.16
N ASN A 62 -14.65 6.08 -14.39
CA ASN A 62 -15.81 5.31 -14.90
C ASN A 62 -16.77 6.15 -15.77
N ASP A 63 -16.84 7.47 -15.53
CA ASP A 63 -17.71 8.43 -16.23
C ASP A 63 -17.16 8.85 -17.61
N LEU A 64 -15.89 8.57 -17.90
CA LEU A 64 -15.28 8.89 -19.18
C LEU A 64 -15.71 7.90 -20.26
N THR A 65 -15.83 8.39 -21.50
CA THR A 65 -16.04 7.56 -22.69
C THR A 65 -14.70 7.32 -23.38
N LEU A 66 -14.61 6.26 -24.20
CA LEU A 66 -13.37 5.98 -24.93
C LEU A 66 -13.00 7.13 -25.88
N GLN A 67 -14.00 7.81 -26.45
CA GLN A 67 -13.79 9.01 -27.26
C GLN A 67 -13.18 10.17 -26.49
N SER A 68 -13.53 10.37 -25.21
CA SER A 68 -12.97 11.45 -24.39
C SER A 68 -11.59 11.15 -23.81
N CYS A 69 -11.13 9.89 -23.93
CA CYS A 69 -9.83 9.44 -23.46
C CYS A 69 -8.74 9.50 -24.55
N ASP A 70 -9.06 10.03 -25.75
CA ASP A 70 -8.15 10.11 -26.91
C ASP A 70 -7.44 8.77 -27.21
N LEU A 71 -8.18 7.66 -27.16
CA LEU A 71 -7.65 6.32 -27.41
C LEU A 71 -7.64 6.02 -28.93
N PRO A 72 -6.49 6.03 -29.63
CA PRO A 72 -6.43 5.61 -31.03
C PRO A 72 -6.69 4.10 -31.21
N GLN A 73 -6.93 3.70 -32.45
CA GLN A 73 -7.01 2.28 -32.84
C GLN A 73 -5.76 1.54 -32.35
N GLN A 74 -5.94 0.31 -31.83
CA GLN A 74 -4.86 -0.55 -31.33
C GLN A 74 -4.12 -0.03 -30.08
N SER A 75 -4.74 0.87 -29.31
CA SER A 75 -4.20 1.32 -28.02
C SER A 75 -4.14 0.18 -27.00
N ILE A 76 -3.09 0.19 -26.17
CA ILE A 76 -2.91 -0.77 -25.07
C ILE A 76 -3.42 -0.14 -23.78
N VAL A 77 -4.38 -0.82 -23.15
CA VAL A 77 -4.99 -0.43 -21.88
C VAL A 77 -4.68 -1.49 -20.83
N HIS A 78 -4.26 -1.07 -19.64
CA HIS A 78 -4.01 -1.99 -18.54
C HIS A 78 -5.23 -2.06 -17.62
N ILE A 79 -5.61 -3.27 -17.23
CA ILE A 79 -6.63 -3.47 -16.21
C ILE A 79 -6.00 -4.20 -15.03
N VAL A 80 -6.14 -3.58 -13.86
CA VAL A 80 -5.56 -4.07 -12.61
C VAL A 80 -6.68 -4.30 -11.61
N GLN A 81 -6.64 -5.44 -10.93
CA GLN A 81 -7.53 -5.71 -9.81
C GLN A 81 -6.90 -5.17 -8.52
N ASN A 82 -7.60 -4.27 -7.84
CA ASN A 82 -7.22 -3.83 -6.49
C ASN A 82 -8.40 -4.06 -5.52
N PRO A 83 -8.34 -5.10 -4.69
CA PRO A 83 -9.43 -5.43 -3.77
C PRO A 83 -9.52 -4.50 -2.54
N GLN A 84 -8.66 -3.49 -2.38
CA GLN A 84 -8.50 -2.73 -1.14
C GLN A 84 -9.61 -1.69 -0.85
N LYS A 85 -10.63 -1.51 -1.70
CA LYS A 85 -11.78 -0.63 -1.38
C LYS A 85 -12.96 -1.42 -0.81
N LYS A 86 -12.99 -1.58 0.51
CA LYS A 86 -14.23 -1.59 1.29
C LYS A 86 -14.06 -0.62 2.45
N ASP A 87 -15.05 0.28 2.58
CA ASP A 87 -15.25 1.28 3.63
C ASP A 87 -14.53 2.63 3.42
N GLU A 88 -15.21 3.56 2.73
CA GLU A 88 -15.31 5.01 3.02
C GLU A 88 -15.99 5.71 1.83
N GLU A 89 -17.31 5.57 1.68
CA GLU A 89 -18.12 6.41 0.77
C GLU A 89 -19.61 6.27 1.10
N VAL A 90 -20.09 6.88 2.20
CA VAL A 90 -21.47 7.39 2.31
C VAL A 90 -21.47 8.60 3.24
N GLU A 91 -22.20 9.63 2.81
CA GLU A 91 -22.68 10.83 3.53
C GLU A 91 -22.05 12.17 3.13
N THR A 92 -22.36 12.59 1.91
CA THR A 92 -22.68 14.00 1.65
C THR A 92 -23.85 14.07 0.66
N GLU A 93 -24.78 15.00 0.93
CA GLU A 93 -25.99 15.38 0.16
C GLU A 93 -27.24 14.51 0.44
N SER A 94 -28.38 14.99 0.95
CA SER A 94 -28.92 16.34 1.11
C SER A 94 -30.02 16.38 2.18
N LYS A 95 -30.03 17.42 3.02
CA LYS A 95 -31.20 17.86 3.79
C LYS A 95 -32.07 18.76 2.91
N ASN A 96 -33.34 18.39 2.70
CA ASN A 96 -34.53 19.23 2.88
C ASN A 96 -35.75 18.57 2.22
N VAL A 97 -36.74 18.16 3.02
CA VAL A 97 -38.08 18.76 3.09
C VAL A 97 -38.91 17.98 4.14
N SER A 98 -39.62 18.76 4.94
CA SER A 98 -40.45 18.39 6.09
C SER A 98 -41.73 17.64 5.73
N GLY A 99 -42.04 16.58 6.51
CA GLY A 99 -43.35 16.35 7.14
C GLY A 99 -44.44 15.62 6.34
N ILE A 100 -44.88 14.46 6.83
CA ILE A 100 -46.20 14.22 7.45
C ILE A 100 -46.35 12.71 7.77
N LEU A 101 -47.11 12.46 8.83
CA LEU A 101 -47.29 11.26 9.65
C LEU A 101 -48.00 10.05 9.01
N THR A 102 -47.72 8.89 9.62
CA THR A 102 -48.60 7.72 9.89
C THR A 102 -49.05 6.80 8.74
N SER A 103 -48.66 5.53 8.79
CA SER A 103 -49.47 4.47 9.44
C SER A 103 -48.84 3.07 9.34
N SER A 104 -49.16 2.26 10.35
CA SER A 104 -48.71 0.90 10.67
C SER A 104 -49.10 -0.19 9.68
N GLY A 105 -48.40 -1.33 9.76
CA GLY A 105 -48.90 -2.63 9.32
C GLY A 105 -47.81 -3.70 9.43
N GLY A 106 -48.02 -4.68 10.31
CA GLY A 106 -47.16 -5.85 10.54
C GLY A 106 -47.02 -6.76 9.30
N GLU A 107 -46.45 -7.94 9.36
CA GLU A 107 -46.10 -8.85 10.44
C GLU A 107 -45.36 -10.02 9.77
N ALA A 108 -44.68 -10.82 10.59
CA ALA A 108 -44.43 -12.26 10.38
C ALA A 108 -43.38 -12.68 9.32
N GLU A 109 -42.56 -13.72 9.52
CA GLU A 109 -42.39 -14.66 10.64
C GLU A 109 -41.17 -15.55 10.35
N SER A 110 -40.63 -16.10 11.44
CA SER A 110 -40.05 -17.45 11.55
C SER A 110 -38.71 -17.82 10.93
N LEU A 111 -37.91 -18.69 11.54
CA LEU A 111 -37.76 -19.22 12.91
C LEU A 111 -36.61 -20.22 12.73
N THR A 112 -35.61 -20.20 13.62
CA THR A 112 -35.07 -21.42 14.23
C THR A 112 -34.14 -21.01 15.36
N ARG A 113 -34.68 -21.11 16.58
CA ARG A 113 -33.94 -21.12 17.85
C ARG A 113 -33.38 -22.52 18.10
N VAL A 114 -32.20 -22.57 18.74
CA VAL A 114 -31.97 -23.48 19.86
C VAL A 114 -31.17 -22.71 20.92
N ASP A 115 -31.83 -22.37 22.03
CA ASP A 115 -31.23 -21.90 23.28
C ASP A 115 -31.05 -23.10 24.21
N LEU A 116 -29.99 -23.12 25.04
CA LEU A 116 -29.99 -23.74 26.37
C LEU A 116 -28.88 -23.12 27.26
N ASN A 117 -29.31 -22.39 28.29
CA ASN A 117 -28.54 -21.91 29.47
C ASN A 117 -27.75 -23.06 30.14
N THR A 118 -26.69 -22.86 30.95
CA THR A 118 -26.71 -22.21 32.28
C THR A 118 -25.29 -22.27 32.88
N ASN A 119 -24.82 -21.20 33.57
CA ASN A 119 -24.23 -21.23 34.93
C ASN A 119 -23.42 -19.96 35.22
N LEU A 120 -24.11 -19.00 35.84
CA LEU A 120 -23.54 -17.94 36.67
C LEU A 120 -23.36 -18.44 38.11
N LEU A 121 -22.33 -17.93 38.79
CA LEU A 121 -22.26 -17.46 40.19
C LEU A 121 -20.76 -17.46 40.66
N PRO A 122 -20.36 -16.77 41.75
CA PRO A 122 -20.26 -15.31 41.88
C PRO A 122 -18.93 -14.89 42.57
N SER A 123 -18.65 -13.59 42.72
CA SER A 123 -17.69 -13.13 43.75
C SER A 123 -18.18 -11.83 44.37
N HIS A 124 -18.67 -11.95 45.60
CA HIS A 124 -18.84 -10.86 46.55
C HIS A 124 -17.47 -10.41 47.08
N SER A 125 -17.25 -9.11 47.24
CA SER A 125 -17.36 -8.47 48.57
C SER A 125 -16.89 -7.02 48.54
N ALA A 126 -17.64 -6.23 49.31
CA ALA A 126 -17.68 -4.79 49.49
C ALA A 126 -16.48 -4.15 50.20
N GLY A 127 -16.43 -2.81 50.17
CA GLY A 127 -15.80 -2.06 51.25
C GLY A 127 -15.62 -0.54 51.08
N LEU A 128 -16.70 0.23 51.29
CA LEU A 128 -16.79 1.63 51.79
C LEU A 128 -16.20 2.79 50.95
N ALA A 129 -16.68 4.04 51.02
CA ALA A 129 -17.95 4.69 51.36
C ALA A 129 -17.74 6.22 51.19
N VAL A 130 -18.86 6.95 51.19
CA VAL A 130 -19.05 8.38 51.46
C VAL A 130 -19.22 9.30 50.24
N ILE A 131 -20.51 9.53 49.97
CA ILE A 131 -21.10 10.67 49.27
C ILE A 131 -21.19 11.84 50.25
N LEU A 132 -20.79 13.04 49.82
CA LEU A 132 -21.36 14.30 50.29
C LEU A 132 -21.54 15.23 49.07
N ASP A 133 -22.81 15.44 48.71
CA ASP A 133 -23.25 16.46 47.77
C ASP A 133 -23.40 17.80 48.50
N THR A 134 -22.88 18.87 47.89
CA THR A 134 -23.46 20.22 48.00
C THR A 134 -23.33 20.95 46.65
N VAL A 135 -24.49 21.21 46.04
CA VAL A 135 -24.90 22.30 45.12
C VAL A 135 -24.15 23.63 45.36
N ASP A 136 -23.94 24.58 44.46
CA ASP A 136 -24.18 24.85 43.02
C ASP A 136 -23.40 26.17 42.76
N ASP A 137 -22.63 26.31 41.67
CA ASP A 137 -22.51 27.58 40.92
C ASP A 137 -21.75 27.40 39.60
N GLY A 138 -22.26 28.05 38.56
CA GLY A 138 -21.96 27.77 37.17
C GLY A 138 -20.55 28.18 36.70
N SER A 139 -19.89 27.25 35.99
CA SER A 139 -19.14 27.54 34.76
C SER A 139 -18.74 26.20 34.12
N SER A 140 -19.32 25.91 32.96
CA SER A 140 -19.00 24.73 32.15
C SER A 140 -17.61 24.88 31.53
N PRO A 141 -16.66 23.96 31.79
CA PRO A 141 -15.52 23.79 30.90
C PRO A 141 -15.96 22.87 29.77
N LEU A 142 -15.77 23.34 28.54
CA LEU A 142 -15.93 22.58 27.32
C LEU A 142 -15.31 21.19 27.44
N SER A 143 -16.14 20.17 27.22
CA SER A 143 -15.72 18.79 26.99
C SER A 143 -14.91 18.75 25.69
N GLY A 144 -13.60 18.97 25.82
CA GLY A 144 -12.64 18.72 24.77
C GLY A 144 -12.42 17.23 24.66
N ASN A 145 -13.29 16.56 23.90
CA ASN A 145 -13.08 15.19 23.44
C ASN A 145 -11.93 15.20 22.43
N SER A 146 -10.69 15.32 22.91
CA SER A 146 -9.50 15.18 22.09
C SER A 146 -9.26 13.69 21.88
N GLY A 147 -9.90 13.13 20.85
CA GLY A 147 -9.48 11.84 20.30
C GLY A 147 -7.99 11.91 19.98
N ALA A 148 -7.17 11.22 20.76
CA ALA A 148 -5.74 11.15 20.51
C ALA A 148 -5.55 10.46 19.15
N ALA A 149 -5.32 11.25 18.09
CA ALA A 149 -4.96 10.73 16.79
C ALA A 149 -3.78 9.77 16.98
N ASN A 150 -3.94 8.50 16.60
CA ASN A 150 -2.88 7.51 16.71
C ASN A 150 -1.71 7.93 15.81
N TYR A 151 -0.71 8.58 16.38
CA TYR A 151 0.56 8.93 15.74
C TYR A 151 1.39 7.66 15.56
N ASN A 152 0.99 6.83 14.60
CA ASN A 152 1.78 5.72 14.13
C ASN A 152 2.75 6.24 13.08
N ARG A 153 4.04 5.94 13.24
CA ARG A 153 5.09 6.47 12.37
C ARG A 153 5.80 5.40 11.55
N PHE A 154 5.68 4.16 12.00
CA PHE A 154 6.26 3.00 11.33
C PHE A 154 5.15 2.21 10.66
N TYR A 155 5.44 1.68 9.47
CA TYR A 155 4.56 0.78 8.76
C TYR A 155 5.27 -0.56 8.51
N VAL A 156 4.50 -1.63 8.58
CA VAL A 156 4.97 -3.00 8.34
C VAL A 156 4.03 -3.72 7.39
N PHE A 157 4.56 -4.70 6.68
CA PHE A 157 3.73 -5.66 5.97
C PHE A 157 3.43 -6.86 6.89
N CYS A 158 2.18 -7.01 7.33
CA CYS A 158 1.77 -8.15 8.14
C CYS A 158 1.37 -9.33 7.23
N LYS A 159 2.22 -10.36 7.16
CA LYS A 159 1.99 -11.54 6.32
C LYS A 159 0.92 -12.48 6.89
N SER A 160 0.88 -12.67 8.21
CA SER A 160 0.15 -13.80 8.81
C SER A 160 -1.37 -13.59 8.88
N PHE A 161 -1.82 -12.41 9.29
CA PHE A 161 -3.24 -12.17 9.57
C PHE A 161 -3.85 -11.10 8.69
N CYS A 162 -3.14 -9.99 8.45
CA CYS A 162 -3.72 -8.86 7.71
C CYS A 162 -3.49 -8.93 6.21
N GLN A 163 -2.42 -9.58 5.76
CA GLN A 163 -1.95 -9.58 4.36
C GLN A 163 -1.90 -8.18 3.72
N ALA A 164 -1.59 -7.17 4.53
CA ALA A 164 -1.68 -5.77 4.15
C ALA A 164 -0.68 -4.92 4.95
N VAL A 165 -0.47 -3.69 4.47
CA VAL A 165 0.31 -2.67 5.19
C VAL A 165 -0.47 -2.23 6.42
N LYS A 166 0.17 -2.31 7.58
CA LYS A 166 -0.42 -1.89 8.87
C LYS A 166 0.59 -1.08 9.68
N PRO A 167 0.11 -0.27 10.64
CA PRO A 167 0.97 0.36 11.62
C PRO A 167 1.89 -0.67 12.30
N GLY A 168 3.18 -0.35 12.35
CA GLY A 168 4.22 -1.15 12.95
C GLY A 168 4.54 -0.69 14.37
N LYS A 169 4.81 -1.65 15.25
CA LYS A 169 5.33 -1.41 16.60
C LYS A 169 6.81 -1.77 16.65
N LEU A 170 7.65 -0.76 16.90
CA LEU A 170 9.09 -0.96 17.10
C LEU A 170 9.35 -1.61 18.47
N ARG A 171 10.23 -2.61 18.48
CA ARG A 171 10.68 -3.31 19.69
C ARG A 171 12.18 -3.53 19.63
N VAL A 172 12.76 -3.79 20.80
CA VAL A 172 14.19 -4.05 20.94
C VAL A 172 14.41 -5.23 21.87
N ARG A 173 15.42 -6.04 21.55
CA ARG A 173 15.89 -7.17 22.36
C ARG A 173 17.40 -7.28 22.32
N CYS A 174 17.97 -8.01 23.26
CA CYS A 174 19.38 -8.35 23.24
C CYS A 174 19.67 -9.28 22.06
N LYS A 175 20.66 -8.96 21.24
CA LYS A 175 21.04 -9.79 20.08
C LYS A 175 21.44 -11.21 20.48
N THR A 176 22.13 -11.35 21.62
CA THR A 176 22.71 -12.61 22.12
C THR A 176 21.67 -13.54 22.73
N CYS A 177 20.89 -13.08 23.71
CA CYS A 177 19.90 -13.92 24.40
C CYS A 177 18.47 -13.80 23.88
N LYS A 178 18.22 -12.89 22.93
CA LYS A 178 16.89 -12.59 22.35
C LYS A 178 15.83 -12.12 23.34
N GLN A 179 16.21 -11.79 24.57
CA GLN A 179 15.30 -11.26 25.60
C GLN A 179 15.17 -9.73 25.52
N GLY A 180 13.98 -9.20 25.84
CA GLY A 180 13.70 -7.76 25.94
C GLY A 180 14.27 -7.08 27.19
N THR A 181 15.39 -7.59 27.72
CA THR A 181 16.04 -7.14 28.97
C THR A 181 17.26 -6.25 28.70
N LEU A 182 17.42 -5.77 27.47
CA LEU A 182 18.53 -4.90 27.08
C LEU A 182 18.20 -3.43 27.39
N THR A 183 19.03 -2.78 28.20
CA THR A 183 18.94 -1.34 28.43
C THR A 183 19.85 -0.62 27.44
N LEU A 184 19.29 0.25 26.61
CA LEU A 184 20.03 0.97 25.58
C LEU A 184 20.86 2.12 26.18
N ALA A 185 22.05 2.35 25.64
CA ALA A 185 22.86 3.53 25.98
C ALA A 185 22.23 4.82 25.45
N ARG A 186 21.63 4.76 24.25
CA ARG A 186 20.83 5.83 23.62
C ARG A 186 19.63 5.23 22.88
N GLY A 187 18.55 5.98 22.79
CA GLY A 187 17.42 5.61 21.91
C GLY A 187 17.77 5.75 20.43
N PRO A 188 17.10 5.01 19.53
CA PRO A 188 17.21 5.20 18.09
C PRO A 188 16.70 6.60 17.70
N SER A 189 17.37 7.18 16.69
CA SER A 189 17.07 8.53 16.19
C SER A 189 16.74 8.58 14.70
N CYS A 190 16.98 7.50 13.96
CA CYS A 190 16.71 7.39 12.52
C CYS A 190 16.54 5.92 12.11
N TRP A 191 16.15 5.69 10.85
CA TRP A 191 16.02 4.34 10.29
C TRP A 191 17.32 3.54 10.28
N GLU A 192 18.47 4.18 10.07
CA GLU A 192 19.74 3.47 10.06
C GLU A 192 20.07 2.85 11.43
N ASP A 193 19.72 3.54 12.53
CA ASP A 193 19.92 3.07 13.89
C ASP A 193 19.16 1.76 14.18
N VAL A 194 18.06 1.50 13.47
CA VAL A 194 17.20 0.31 13.67
C VAL A 194 17.39 -0.77 12.61
N LEU A 195 17.74 -0.40 11.37
CA LEU A 195 17.90 -1.35 10.26
C LEU A 195 19.31 -1.93 10.18
N ILE A 196 20.35 -1.15 10.51
CA ILE A 196 21.74 -1.61 10.44
C ILE A 196 22.09 -2.39 11.71
N PRO A 197 22.49 -3.67 11.60
CA PRO A 197 22.87 -4.47 12.76
C PRO A 197 24.06 -3.87 13.52
N ASN A 198 24.10 -4.08 14.84
CA ASN A 198 25.22 -3.68 15.72
C ASN A 198 25.46 -2.16 15.87
N ARG A 199 24.49 -1.31 15.50
CA ARG A 199 24.67 0.14 15.55
C ARG A 199 24.45 0.77 16.92
N ILE A 200 23.56 0.20 17.72
CA ILE A 200 23.27 0.69 19.08
C ILE A 200 23.72 -0.34 20.11
N ALA A 201 24.56 0.11 21.03
CA ALA A 201 24.99 -0.65 22.18
C ALA A 201 24.02 -0.50 23.37
N GLY A 202 24.01 -1.50 24.22
CA GLY A 202 23.25 -1.54 25.47
C GLY A 202 23.90 -2.50 26.46
N ILE A 203 23.26 -2.67 27.61
CA ILE A 203 23.70 -3.64 28.63
C ILE A 203 22.54 -4.58 28.90
N CYS A 204 22.74 -5.88 28.67
CA CYS A 204 21.74 -6.89 28.96
C CYS A 204 21.64 -7.12 30.48
N GLN A 205 20.43 -7.02 31.02
CA GLN A 205 20.16 -7.23 32.44
C GLN A 205 19.86 -8.71 32.79
N SER A 206 20.04 -9.62 31.83
CA SER A 206 19.79 -11.05 32.05
C SER A 206 20.95 -11.70 32.80
N ARG A 207 20.64 -12.54 33.79
CA ARG A 207 21.61 -13.08 34.76
C ARG A 207 22.80 -13.84 34.14
N ASN A 208 22.63 -14.40 32.94
CA ASN A 208 23.65 -15.19 32.24
C ASN A 208 23.95 -14.66 30.82
N CYS A 209 23.87 -13.35 30.60
CA CYS A 209 24.11 -12.76 29.29
C CYS A 209 25.08 -11.59 29.36
N SER A 210 26.22 -11.71 28.67
CA SER A 210 27.19 -10.62 28.44
C SER A 210 26.90 -9.83 27.16
N GLY A 211 25.67 -9.91 26.62
CA GLY A 211 25.30 -9.24 25.39
C GLY A 211 25.22 -7.73 25.56
N ASP A 212 25.88 -7.01 24.64
CA ASP A 212 26.00 -5.57 24.62
C ASP A 212 25.38 -4.92 23.37
N VAL A 213 24.78 -5.72 22.49
CA VAL A 213 24.23 -5.26 21.21
C VAL A 213 22.71 -5.31 21.19
N ALA A 214 22.11 -4.20 20.71
CA ALA A 214 20.69 -4.10 20.42
C ALA A 214 20.32 -4.74 19.08
N GLU A 215 19.24 -5.52 19.11
CA GLU A 215 18.54 -6.01 17.93
C GLU A 215 17.13 -5.42 17.92
N PHE A 216 16.86 -4.57 16.93
CA PHE A 216 15.53 -4.00 16.71
C PHE A 216 14.72 -4.93 15.81
N TYR A 217 13.41 -4.97 16.06
CA TYR A 217 12.47 -5.69 15.23
C TYR A 217 11.11 -5.02 15.28
N PHE A 218 10.31 -5.26 14.25
CA PHE A 218 8.98 -4.67 14.13
C PHE A 218 7.89 -5.74 14.21
N LYS A 219 6.72 -5.32 14.67
CA LYS A 219 5.52 -6.16 14.82
C LYS A 219 4.31 -5.44 14.24
N CYS A 220 3.30 -6.20 13.84
CA CYS A 220 2.00 -5.62 13.49
C CYS A 220 1.36 -4.98 14.74
N GLY A 221 0.92 -3.73 14.58
CA GLY A 221 0.23 -2.99 15.63
C GLY A 221 -1.27 -3.22 15.69
N ALA A 222 -1.87 -3.76 14.61
CA ALA A 222 -3.31 -3.90 14.43
C ALA A 222 -3.93 -5.08 15.20
N HIS A 223 -3.14 -6.05 15.63
CA HIS A 223 -3.59 -7.19 16.43
C HIS A 223 -2.52 -7.57 17.48
N PRO A 224 -2.90 -8.32 18.55
CA PRO A 224 -1.94 -8.91 19.46
C PRO A 224 -0.95 -9.81 18.70
N THR A 225 0.34 -9.70 19.02
CA THR A 225 1.41 -10.47 18.37
C THR A 225 2.33 -11.10 19.42
N SER A 226 2.67 -12.37 19.24
CA SER A 226 3.65 -13.08 20.09
C SER A 226 5.05 -12.50 19.90
N ASP A 227 5.99 -12.73 20.84
CA ASP A 227 7.36 -12.19 20.74
C ASP A 227 8.22 -12.79 19.62
N SER A 228 7.84 -13.96 19.10
CA SER A 228 8.45 -14.57 17.93
C SER A 228 7.90 -14.05 16.61
N GLU A 229 6.67 -13.55 16.58
CA GLU A 229 6.07 -12.95 15.38
C GLU A 229 6.70 -11.59 15.09
N THR A 230 7.37 -11.51 13.94
CA THR A 230 7.98 -10.27 13.45
C THR A 230 7.40 -9.93 12.08
N SER A 231 7.36 -8.65 11.76
CA SER A 231 6.92 -8.13 10.47
C SER A 231 8.01 -7.25 9.89
N VAL A 232 8.14 -7.26 8.56
CA VAL A 232 9.16 -6.47 7.87
C VAL A 232 8.74 -5.00 7.88
N ALA A 233 9.66 -4.12 8.26
CA ALA A 233 9.45 -2.68 8.22
C ALA A 233 9.53 -2.16 6.79
N LEU A 234 8.65 -1.21 6.48
CA LEU A 234 8.58 -0.52 5.20
C LEU A 234 9.06 0.92 5.42
N ASN A 235 10.38 1.12 5.35
CA ASN A 235 11.04 2.39 5.68
C ASN A 235 10.75 3.53 4.69
N LEU A 236 10.29 3.21 3.47
CA LEU A 236 9.86 4.23 2.51
C LEU A 236 8.43 4.71 2.76
N ILE A 237 7.64 3.97 3.54
CA ILE A 237 6.26 4.32 3.85
C ILE A 237 6.21 5.14 5.13
N THR A 238 5.55 6.29 5.06
CA THR A 238 5.42 7.21 6.17
C THR A 238 4.03 7.84 6.24
N THR A 239 3.69 8.35 7.41
CA THR A 239 2.43 9.04 7.66
C THR A 239 2.50 10.42 7.02
N ASN A 240 1.51 10.77 6.21
CA ASN A 240 1.46 12.05 5.51
C ASN A 240 1.02 13.21 6.42
N SER A 241 1.79 13.45 7.48
CA SER A 241 1.57 14.55 8.42
C SER A 241 1.78 15.95 7.81
N ARG A 242 2.36 16.00 6.61
CA ARG A 242 2.65 17.23 5.86
C ARG A 242 1.58 17.57 4.82
N CYS A 243 0.54 16.73 4.69
CA CYS A 243 -0.53 16.89 3.71
C CYS A 243 -0.02 17.07 2.27
N ILE A 244 1.04 16.33 1.90
CA ILE A 244 1.63 16.41 0.56
C ILE A 244 0.77 15.63 -0.42
N SER A 245 0.52 16.20 -1.59
CA SER A 245 -0.23 15.56 -2.67
C SER A 245 0.57 14.41 -3.30
N CYS A 246 -0.15 13.40 -3.78
CA CYS A 246 0.42 12.32 -4.58
C CYS A 246 0.90 12.85 -5.93
N ILE A 247 2.08 12.42 -6.37
CA ILE A 247 2.66 12.79 -7.66
C ILE A 247 1.83 12.39 -8.88
N THR A 248 1.03 11.32 -8.77
CA THR A 248 0.20 10.83 -9.87
C THR A 248 -1.22 11.40 -9.81
N CYS A 249 -1.95 11.15 -8.72
CA CYS A 249 -3.38 11.50 -8.64
C CYS A 249 -3.62 12.88 -8.03
N THR A 250 -2.59 13.57 -7.53
CA THR A 250 -2.69 14.87 -6.83
C THR A 250 -3.49 14.87 -5.51
N ASP A 251 -4.10 13.74 -5.14
CA ASP A 251 -4.83 13.62 -3.88
C ASP A 251 -3.89 13.57 -2.66
N VAL A 252 -4.36 14.09 -1.53
CA VAL A 252 -3.69 13.98 -0.24
C VAL A 252 -4.18 12.73 0.47
N ARG A 253 -3.33 11.69 0.51
CA ARG A 253 -3.63 10.38 1.13
C ARG A 253 -2.65 10.10 2.27
N SER A 254 -2.99 9.16 3.16
CA SER A 254 -2.10 8.68 4.22
C SER A 254 -2.38 7.20 4.53
N PRO A 255 -1.36 6.33 4.63
CA PRO A 255 0.07 6.61 4.44
C PRO A 255 0.47 6.83 2.98
N VAL A 256 1.70 7.31 2.79
CA VAL A 256 2.34 7.54 1.48
C VAL A 256 3.71 6.89 1.44
N LEU A 257 4.16 6.53 0.23
CA LEU A 257 5.52 6.08 -0.04
C LEU A 257 6.35 7.27 -0.54
N VAL A 258 7.55 7.43 0.01
CA VAL A 258 8.50 8.48 -0.36
C VAL A 258 9.70 7.84 -1.06
N PHE A 259 9.90 8.18 -2.32
CA PHE A 259 11.05 7.69 -3.08
C PHE A 259 12.38 8.28 -2.55
N GLN A 260 13.47 7.54 -2.73
CA GLN A 260 14.83 7.97 -2.37
C GLN A 260 15.50 8.81 -3.48
N CYS A 261 14.74 9.55 -4.29
CA CYS A 261 15.29 10.49 -5.26
C CYS A 261 15.70 11.82 -4.61
N ILE A 262 16.45 12.66 -5.34
CA ILE A 262 16.88 14.01 -4.88
C ILE A 262 15.70 14.86 -4.39
N HIS A 263 14.54 14.76 -5.07
CA HIS A 263 13.35 15.53 -4.74
C HIS A 263 12.42 14.87 -3.71
N ARG A 264 12.71 13.61 -3.34
CA ARG A 264 11.89 12.78 -2.45
C ARG A 264 10.41 12.82 -2.81
N HIS A 265 10.09 12.43 -4.04
CA HIS A 265 8.72 12.42 -4.53
C HIS A 265 7.83 11.48 -3.71
N VAL A 266 6.59 11.94 -3.48
CA VAL A 266 5.57 11.26 -2.69
C VAL A 266 4.54 10.62 -3.61
N ILE A 267 4.23 9.35 -3.37
CA ILE A 267 3.17 8.62 -4.07
C ILE A 267 2.26 7.92 -3.05
N CYS A 268 0.95 7.95 -3.26
CA CYS A 268 0.02 7.19 -2.43
C CYS A 268 0.15 5.68 -2.72
N LEU A 269 -0.28 4.83 -1.78
CA LEU A 269 -0.13 3.38 -1.94
C LEU A 269 -0.95 2.82 -3.12
N ASP A 270 -2.11 3.42 -3.42
CA ASP A 270 -2.96 3.01 -4.54
C ASP A 270 -2.26 3.27 -5.88
N CYS A 271 -1.74 4.48 -6.10
CA CYS A 271 -0.98 4.81 -7.29
C CYS A 271 0.33 4.01 -7.38
N PHE A 272 0.95 3.68 -6.24
CA PHE A 272 2.13 2.83 -6.23
C PHE A 272 1.82 1.39 -6.67
N HIS A 273 0.71 0.82 -6.19
CA HIS A 273 0.22 -0.49 -6.64
C HIS A 273 0.00 -0.48 -8.16
N LEU A 274 -0.73 0.53 -8.63
CA LEU A 274 -1.04 0.74 -10.03
C LEU A 274 0.21 0.86 -10.90
N TYR A 275 1.18 1.65 -10.45
CA TYR A 275 2.48 1.83 -11.09
C TYR A 275 3.22 0.50 -11.22
N CYS A 276 3.36 -0.24 -10.11
CA CYS A 276 4.08 -1.52 -10.13
C CYS A 276 3.44 -2.55 -11.05
N VAL A 277 2.10 -2.71 -11.00
CA VAL A 277 1.42 -3.68 -11.85
C VAL A 277 1.50 -3.30 -13.32
N THR A 278 1.39 -2.01 -13.65
CA THR A 278 1.59 -1.52 -15.02
C THR A 278 3.00 -1.84 -15.52
N MET A 279 4.01 -1.58 -14.70
CA MET A 279 5.41 -1.89 -15.04
C MET A 279 5.66 -3.40 -15.17
N LEU A 280 5.01 -4.25 -14.35
CA LEU A 280 5.08 -5.71 -14.47
C LEU A 280 4.47 -6.16 -15.81
N ASN A 281 3.30 -5.62 -16.16
CA ASN A 281 2.61 -5.95 -17.42
C ASN A 281 3.42 -5.46 -18.64
N ASN A 282 4.09 -4.30 -18.53
CA ASN A 282 4.92 -3.76 -19.60
C ASN A 282 6.34 -4.32 -19.63
N ARG A 283 6.71 -5.15 -18.66
CA ARG A 283 8.08 -5.66 -18.50
C ARG A 283 9.13 -4.54 -18.47
N GLN A 284 8.85 -3.48 -17.71
CA GLN A 284 9.70 -2.29 -17.58
C GLN A 284 10.43 -2.22 -16.23
N PHE A 285 10.61 -3.35 -15.54
CA PHE A 285 11.47 -3.39 -14.35
C PHE A 285 12.93 -3.24 -14.73
N ILE A 286 13.66 -2.44 -13.96
CA ILE A 286 15.08 -2.18 -14.20
C ILE A 286 15.90 -3.20 -13.43
N HIS A 287 16.79 -3.90 -14.13
CA HIS A 287 17.75 -4.80 -13.51
C HIS A 287 18.97 -4.02 -13.00
N ASP A 288 19.22 -4.12 -11.70
CA ASP A 288 20.45 -3.67 -11.06
C ASP A 288 21.29 -4.91 -10.68
N PRO A 289 22.61 -4.96 -11.00
CA PRO A 289 23.43 -6.15 -10.75
C PRO A 289 23.55 -6.57 -9.28
N ASP A 290 23.52 -5.62 -8.35
CA ASP A 290 23.71 -5.88 -6.92
C ASP A 290 22.37 -6.11 -6.22
N LEU A 291 21.29 -5.54 -6.74
CA LEU A 291 19.97 -5.58 -6.13
C LEU A 291 19.02 -6.60 -6.77
N GLY A 292 19.10 -6.80 -8.08
CA GLY A 292 18.11 -7.51 -8.89
C GLY A 292 17.13 -6.54 -9.58
N TYR A 293 15.90 -7.01 -9.84
CA TYR A 293 14.88 -6.20 -10.52
C TYR A 293 14.18 -5.24 -9.56
N SER A 294 14.14 -3.96 -9.89
CA SER A 294 13.45 -2.93 -9.08
C SER A 294 12.83 -1.84 -9.96
N LEU A 295 12.15 -0.89 -9.32
CA LEU A 295 11.56 0.27 -9.98
C LEU A 295 12.14 1.58 -9.42
N PRO A 296 12.40 2.57 -10.29
CA PRO A 296 12.81 3.89 -9.87
C PRO A 296 11.62 4.73 -9.39
N CYS A 297 11.89 5.97 -9.04
CA CYS A 297 10.86 6.98 -8.91
C CYS A 297 10.04 7.08 -10.19
N VAL A 298 8.73 7.19 -10.04
CA VAL A 298 7.76 7.29 -11.14
C VAL A 298 8.03 8.47 -12.09
N ALA A 299 8.67 9.53 -11.61
CA ALA A 299 9.11 10.67 -12.42
C ALA A 299 10.42 10.41 -13.21
N GLY A 300 10.97 9.19 -13.18
CA GLY A 300 12.21 8.85 -13.89
C GLY A 300 13.47 9.49 -13.31
N CYS A 301 13.48 9.84 -12.01
CA CYS A 301 14.65 10.44 -11.38
C CYS A 301 15.86 9.48 -11.38
N PRO A 302 17.10 9.98 -11.58
CA PRO A 302 18.30 9.16 -11.46
C PRO A 302 18.48 8.63 -10.03
N ASP A 303 19.16 7.49 -9.90
CA ASP A 303 19.55 6.84 -8.63
C ASP A 303 18.42 6.67 -7.61
N SER A 304 17.19 6.43 -8.10
CA SER A 304 15.99 6.40 -7.27
C SER A 304 15.36 5.00 -7.15
N LEU A 305 16.12 3.96 -7.50
CA LEU A 305 15.68 2.57 -7.37
C LEU A 305 15.35 2.22 -5.92
N ILE A 306 14.24 1.50 -5.73
CA ILE A 306 13.84 0.99 -4.42
C ILE A 306 14.81 -0.11 -4.02
N LYS A 307 15.65 0.16 -3.01
CA LYS A 307 16.67 -0.79 -2.52
C LYS A 307 16.04 -1.92 -1.71
N GLU A 308 15.07 -1.63 -0.85
CA GLU A 308 14.41 -2.66 -0.05
C GLU A 308 13.27 -3.33 -0.83
N LEU A 309 13.58 -4.40 -1.57
CA LEU A 309 12.63 -5.12 -2.44
C LEU A 309 11.38 -5.68 -1.72
N HIS A 310 11.42 -5.78 -0.38
CA HIS A 310 10.26 -6.15 0.42
C HIS A 310 9.08 -5.18 0.30
N HIS A 311 9.29 -3.95 -0.19
CA HIS A 311 8.21 -3.02 -0.49
C HIS A 311 7.26 -3.55 -1.57
N PHE A 312 7.72 -4.38 -2.51
CA PHE A 312 6.83 -4.96 -3.52
C PHE A 312 5.83 -5.98 -2.94
N ARG A 313 5.97 -6.39 -1.67
CA ARG A 313 4.96 -7.23 -1.00
C ARG A 313 3.62 -6.53 -0.81
N ILE A 314 3.60 -5.20 -0.85
CA ILE A 314 2.35 -4.43 -0.73
C ILE A 314 1.40 -4.64 -1.91
N LEU A 315 1.89 -5.21 -3.01
CA LEU A 315 1.08 -5.55 -4.18
C LEU A 315 0.09 -6.71 -3.91
N GLY A 316 0.25 -7.42 -2.78
CA GLY A 316 -0.48 -8.65 -2.47
C GLY A 316 0.25 -9.89 -2.98
N GLU A 317 -0.16 -11.06 -2.53
CA GLU A 317 0.55 -12.32 -2.82
C GLU A 317 0.56 -12.65 -4.32
N GLU A 318 -0.55 -12.46 -5.03
CA GLU A 318 -0.63 -12.75 -6.47
C GLU A 318 0.39 -11.94 -7.29
N GLN A 319 0.37 -10.61 -7.13
CA GLN A 319 1.25 -9.71 -7.89
C GLN A 319 2.70 -9.80 -7.42
N TYR A 320 2.94 -10.03 -6.13
CA TYR A 320 4.28 -10.24 -5.61
C TYR A 320 4.88 -11.55 -6.13
N ASN A 321 4.10 -12.62 -6.27
CA ASN A 321 4.57 -13.87 -6.88
C ASN A 321 4.96 -13.67 -8.35
N ARG A 322 4.18 -12.90 -9.12
CA ARG A 322 4.56 -12.51 -10.49
C ARG A 322 5.89 -11.76 -10.53
N TYR A 323 6.07 -10.80 -9.62
CA TYR A 323 7.35 -10.09 -9.47
C TYR A 323 8.51 -11.03 -9.11
N GLN A 324 8.31 -12.03 -8.26
CA GLN A 324 9.35 -13.01 -7.93
C GLN A 324 9.75 -13.88 -9.13
N CYS A 325 8.80 -14.21 -10.01
CA CYS A 325 9.06 -14.96 -11.23
C CYS A 325 9.72 -14.12 -12.33
N TYR A 326 9.64 -12.79 -12.26
CA TYR A 326 10.09 -11.86 -13.29
C TYR A 326 11.53 -12.12 -13.76
N GLY A 327 12.47 -12.34 -12.84
CA GLY A 327 13.86 -12.60 -13.20
C GLY A 327 14.06 -13.91 -13.97
N ALA A 328 13.28 -14.95 -13.66
CA ALA A 328 13.30 -16.21 -14.41
C ALA A 328 12.66 -16.02 -15.80
N GLU A 329 11.57 -15.27 -15.88
CA GLU A 329 10.92 -14.96 -17.16
C GLU A 329 11.84 -14.16 -18.10
N GLU A 330 12.53 -13.13 -17.59
CA GLU A 330 13.49 -12.34 -18.38
C GLU A 330 14.66 -13.19 -18.88
N CYS A 331 15.16 -14.10 -18.05
CA CYS A 331 16.20 -15.05 -18.47
C CYS A 331 15.72 -15.92 -19.65
N VAL A 332 14.48 -16.43 -19.59
CA VAL A 332 13.87 -17.21 -20.68
C VAL A 332 13.75 -16.39 -21.96
N LEU A 333 13.32 -15.13 -21.86
CA LEU A 333 13.21 -14.24 -23.02
C LEU A 333 14.57 -13.91 -23.63
N GLN A 334 15.61 -13.68 -22.80
CA GLN A 334 16.98 -13.45 -23.28
C GLN A 334 17.55 -14.67 -24.02
N MET A 335 17.13 -15.88 -23.66
CA MET A 335 17.47 -17.12 -24.36
C MET A 335 16.64 -17.36 -25.64
N GLY A 336 15.76 -16.42 -26.03
CA GLY A 336 14.90 -16.53 -27.21
C GLY A 336 13.63 -17.38 -26.98
N GLY A 337 13.30 -17.65 -25.72
CA GLY A 337 12.09 -18.34 -25.30
C GLY A 337 10.84 -17.46 -25.40
N VAL A 338 9.69 -18.04 -25.02
CA VAL A 338 8.39 -17.37 -25.00
C VAL A 338 7.67 -17.65 -23.69
N LEU A 339 6.79 -16.74 -23.28
CA LEU A 339 5.98 -16.90 -22.07
C LEU A 339 4.57 -17.34 -22.44
N CYS A 340 3.96 -18.14 -21.57
CA CYS A 340 2.56 -18.50 -21.70
C CYS A 340 1.66 -17.25 -21.60
N PRO A 341 0.78 -16.99 -22.59
CA PRO A 341 -0.10 -15.81 -22.60
C PRO A 341 -1.29 -15.93 -21.63
N THR A 342 -1.59 -17.15 -21.17
CA THR A 342 -2.72 -17.41 -20.27
C THR A 342 -2.59 -16.60 -18.97
N PRO A 343 -3.61 -15.80 -18.61
CA PRO A 343 -3.62 -15.04 -17.37
C PRO A 343 -3.36 -15.95 -16.15
N GLY A 344 -2.41 -15.57 -15.31
CA GLY A 344 -2.05 -16.32 -14.10
C GLY A 344 -1.10 -17.51 -14.28
N CYS A 345 -0.78 -17.94 -15.50
CA CYS A 345 0.23 -19.00 -15.73
C CYS A 345 1.64 -18.42 -15.88
N GLY A 346 1.88 -17.60 -16.91
CA GLY A 346 3.16 -16.93 -17.14
C GLY A 346 4.39 -17.85 -17.30
N ALA A 347 4.20 -19.15 -17.49
CA ALA A 347 5.29 -20.12 -17.56
C ALA A 347 6.29 -19.78 -18.68
N GLY A 348 7.58 -19.83 -18.36
CA GLY A 348 8.67 -19.63 -19.31
C GLY A 348 8.96 -20.89 -20.12
N LEU A 349 8.80 -20.80 -21.44
CA LEU A 349 8.94 -21.91 -22.37
C LEU A 349 10.13 -21.65 -23.30
N LEU A 350 10.95 -22.69 -23.53
CA LEU A 350 12.08 -22.66 -24.47
C LEU A 350 11.81 -23.62 -25.63
N PRO A 351 10.88 -23.29 -26.54
CA PRO A 351 10.63 -24.10 -27.73
C PRO A 351 11.77 -23.94 -28.75
N GLU A 352 11.89 -24.91 -29.66
CA GLU A 352 12.78 -24.80 -30.81
C GLU A 352 12.45 -23.54 -31.65
N THR A 353 13.46 -22.90 -32.24
CA THR A 353 13.36 -21.57 -32.86
C THR A 353 12.38 -21.50 -34.03
N GLU A 354 12.06 -22.62 -34.67
CA GLU A 354 11.21 -22.66 -35.89
C GLU A 354 9.78 -23.11 -35.61
N VAL A 355 9.44 -23.46 -34.37
CA VAL A 355 8.12 -24.00 -34.03
C VAL A 355 7.13 -22.86 -33.77
N ARG A 356 6.09 -22.78 -34.61
CA ARG A 356 4.97 -21.83 -34.46
C ARG A 356 3.92 -22.30 -33.44
N LYS A 357 3.76 -23.62 -33.28
CA LYS A 357 2.81 -24.24 -32.34
C LYS A 357 3.47 -24.45 -30.98
N ILE A 358 3.13 -23.62 -30.00
CA ILE A 358 3.68 -23.72 -28.65
C ILE A 358 2.66 -24.41 -27.74
N VAL A 359 3.11 -25.40 -26.97
CA VAL A 359 2.29 -26.08 -25.97
C VAL A 359 2.84 -25.73 -24.59
N CYS A 360 2.00 -25.17 -23.73
CA CYS A 360 2.34 -24.94 -22.33
C CYS A 360 2.17 -26.26 -21.56
N GLU A 361 3.13 -27.17 -21.68
CA GLU A 361 3.02 -28.51 -21.12
C GLU A 361 2.89 -28.49 -19.58
N PRO A 362 1.92 -29.21 -18.99
CA PRO A 362 1.73 -29.30 -17.54
C PRO A 362 2.79 -30.17 -16.84
N SER A 363 3.95 -30.42 -17.45
CA SER A 363 5.04 -31.18 -16.85
C SER A 363 5.49 -30.53 -15.53
N ASN A 364 5.50 -31.30 -14.44
CA ASN A 364 5.77 -30.83 -13.07
C ASN A 364 4.76 -29.81 -12.47
N GLY A 365 3.56 -29.68 -13.04
CA GLY A 365 2.48 -28.88 -12.44
C GLY A 365 2.62 -27.35 -12.57
N MET A 366 3.46 -26.88 -13.49
CA MET A 366 3.66 -25.43 -13.76
C MET A 366 3.00 -24.93 -15.07
N GLY A 367 2.71 -25.81 -16.03
CA GLY A 367 2.03 -25.42 -17.28
C GLY A 367 0.51 -25.54 -17.22
N CYS A 368 -0.20 -24.72 -18.00
CA CYS A 368 -1.66 -24.68 -18.04
C CYS A 368 -2.29 -25.57 -19.12
N GLY A 369 -1.49 -26.22 -19.98
CA GLY A 369 -1.96 -27.03 -21.10
C GLY A 369 -2.43 -26.24 -22.32
N PHE A 370 -2.37 -24.90 -22.29
CA PHE A 370 -2.80 -24.06 -23.40
C PHE A 370 -1.87 -24.17 -24.61
N VAL A 371 -2.47 -24.26 -25.80
CA VAL A 371 -1.74 -24.36 -27.07
C VAL A 371 -1.95 -23.07 -27.85
N PHE A 372 -0.86 -22.37 -28.13
CA PHE A 372 -0.89 -21.03 -28.69
C PHE A 372 0.09 -20.83 -29.84
N CYS A 373 -0.18 -19.84 -30.67
CA CYS A 373 0.71 -19.43 -31.75
C CYS A 373 1.87 -18.58 -31.20
N ARG A 374 3.11 -18.87 -31.58
CA ARG A 374 4.30 -18.11 -31.19
C ARG A 374 4.22 -16.62 -31.55
N GLU A 375 3.57 -16.29 -32.66
CA GLU A 375 3.59 -14.94 -33.23
C GLU A 375 2.50 -14.04 -32.65
N CYS A 376 1.22 -14.44 -32.76
CA CYS A 376 0.12 -13.63 -32.23
C CYS A 376 -0.19 -13.89 -30.75
N LYS A 377 0.36 -14.98 -30.17
CA LYS A 377 0.09 -15.44 -28.79
C LYS A 377 -1.39 -15.75 -28.50
N GLU A 378 -2.22 -15.89 -29.53
CA GLU A 378 -3.60 -16.38 -29.45
C GLU A 378 -3.65 -17.91 -29.54
N GLU A 379 -4.85 -18.49 -29.39
CA GLU A 379 -5.09 -19.92 -29.59
C GLU A 379 -4.52 -20.39 -30.94
N TYR A 380 -3.88 -21.56 -30.94
CA TYR A 380 -3.19 -22.05 -32.13
C TYR A 380 -4.16 -22.20 -33.31
N HIS A 381 -3.77 -21.62 -34.44
CA HIS A 381 -4.52 -21.64 -35.68
C HIS A 381 -3.60 -21.99 -36.86
N GLU A 382 -4.19 -22.57 -37.91
CA GLU A 382 -3.53 -22.80 -39.18
C GLU A 382 -3.80 -21.62 -40.13
N GLY A 383 -2.77 -21.11 -40.81
CA GLY A 383 -2.85 -19.92 -41.67
C GLY A 383 -2.23 -18.65 -41.09
N GLU A 384 -2.39 -17.53 -41.79
CA GLU A 384 -1.84 -16.22 -41.42
C GLU A 384 -2.45 -15.72 -40.10
N CYS A 385 -1.66 -15.04 -39.27
CA CYS A 385 -2.19 -14.36 -38.10
C CYS A 385 -3.11 -13.22 -38.54
N LEU A 386 -4.26 -13.07 -37.88
CA LEU A 386 -5.09 -11.88 -38.04
C LEU A 386 -4.23 -10.65 -37.73
N THR A 387 -4.25 -9.66 -38.62
CA THR A 387 -3.43 -8.43 -38.60
C THR A 387 -3.81 -7.46 -37.48
N LEU A 388 -4.20 -7.95 -36.31
CA LEU A 388 -4.22 -7.20 -35.06
C LEU A 388 -2.82 -7.30 -34.46
N PHE A 389 -1.81 -6.86 -35.21
CA PHE A 389 -0.45 -6.84 -34.71
C PHE A 389 -0.40 -5.92 -33.48
N GLU A 390 -0.07 -6.48 -32.31
CA GLU A 390 0.81 -5.79 -31.38
C GLU A 390 2.05 -5.46 -32.22
N THR A 391 2.12 -4.24 -32.76
CA THR A 391 3.35 -3.75 -33.35
C THR A 391 4.39 -3.88 -32.24
N GLN A 392 5.39 -4.75 -32.41
CA GLN A 392 6.58 -4.85 -31.57
C GLN A 392 7.46 -3.59 -31.70
N GLY A 393 6.81 -2.42 -31.62
CA GLY A 393 7.30 -1.13 -32.06
C GLY A 393 6.21 -0.07 -32.07
N ALA A 394 5.12 -0.22 -31.30
CA ALA A 394 4.43 0.95 -30.78
C ALA A 394 5.48 1.69 -29.93
N THR A 395 6.01 2.76 -30.52
CA THR A 395 6.93 3.74 -29.96
C THR A 395 7.10 3.59 -28.45
N ALA A 396 8.31 3.22 -28.05
CA ALA A 396 8.84 3.50 -26.72
C ALA A 396 8.90 5.03 -26.55
N GLN A 397 7.75 5.64 -26.27
CA GLN A 397 7.45 7.05 -26.02
C GLN A 397 5.92 7.05 -25.94
N GLU A 398 5.31 6.88 -24.77
CA GLU A 398 5.45 7.75 -23.61
C GLU A 398 5.65 6.91 -22.34
N GLY A 399 6.73 7.17 -21.61
CA GLY A 399 6.87 6.69 -20.25
C GLY A 399 5.68 7.16 -19.41
N TYR A 400 5.42 6.48 -18.29
CA TYR A 400 4.42 6.91 -17.30
C TYR A 400 4.50 8.43 -17.10
N GLY A 401 3.54 9.16 -17.68
CA GLY A 401 3.65 10.59 -17.87
C GLY A 401 3.24 11.32 -16.60
N VAL A 402 4.22 11.69 -15.79
CA VAL A 402 3.98 12.52 -14.60
C VAL A 402 3.87 13.98 -15.02
N ASP A 403 2.83 14.65 -14.55
CA ASP A 403 2.66 16.09 -14.73
C ASP A 403 3.76 16.87 -13.96
N GLU A 404 4.40 17.84 -14.62
CA GLU A 404 5.54 18.57 -14.05
C GLU A 404 5.14 19.38 -12.82
N HIS A 405 3.94 19.97 -12.80
CA HIS A 405 3.43 20.72 -11.66
C HIS A 405 3.07 19.80 -10.50
N ALA A 406 2.47 18.64 -10.77
CA ALA A 406 2.24 17.60 -9.76
C ALA A 406 3.55 17.10 -9.13
N ALA A 407 4.61 16.93 -9.93
CA ALA A 407 5.93 16.55 -9.43
C ALA A 407 6.55 17.60 -8.50
N LEU A 408 6.37 18.90 -8.78
CA LEU A 408 6.80 19.99 -7.90
C LEU A 408 6.07 19.95 -6.55
N GLN A 409 4.75 19.76 -6.56
CA GLN A 409 3.95 19.73 -5.32
C GLN A 409 4.18 18.48 -4.48
N ALA A 410 4.50 17.35 -5.12
CA ALA A 410 4.70 16.06 -4.46
C ALA A 410 6.10 15.90 -3.83
N ARG A 411 6.85 16.98 -3.58
CA ARG A 411 8.18 16.94 -2.96
C ARG A 411 8.10 16.87 -1.45
N TRP A 412 8.72 15.87 -0.84
CA TRP A 412 8.70 15.72 0.62
C TRP A 412 9.39 16.87 1.38
N GLU A 413 10.40 17.52 0.78
CA GLU A 413 11.30 18.45 1.49
C GLU A 413 10.93 19.93 1.38
N GLU A 414 10.02 20.34 0.49
CA GLU A 414 9.69 21.76 0.27
C GLU A 414 8.79 22.39 1.35
N ALA A 415 8.22 21.60 2.27
CA ALA A 415 7.53 22.11 3.47
C ALA A 415 8.49 22.58 4.59
N SER A 416 9.78 22.76 4.29
CA SER A 416 10.80 23.21 5.24
C SER A 416 10.72 24.69 5.63
N LYS A 417 9.89 25.51 4.96
CA LYS A 417 9.72 26.93 5.33
C LYS A 417 8.69 27.16 6.43
N GLU A 418 7.66 26.31 6.57
CA GLU A 418 6.68 26.44 7.66
C GLU A 418 7.02 25.58 8.88
N THR A 419 7.81 24.52 8.70
CA THR A 419 8.30 23.71 9.82
C THR A 419 9.57 24.31 10.41
N ILE A 420 9.49 25.57 10.86
CA ILE A 420 10.40 26.03 11.91
C ILE A 420 10.06 25.14 13.11
N LYS A 421 10.82 24.05 13.26
CA LYS A 421 10.75 23.17 14.43
C LYS A 421 10.72 24.10 15.64
N ARG A 422 9.70 24.00 16.50
CA ARG A 422 9.86 24.40 17.90
C ARG A 422 11.02 23.54 18.41
N THR A 423 12.24 24.04 18.37
CA THR A 423 13.44 23.32 18.83
C THR A 423 13.35 23.09 20.33
N THR A 424 12.58 23.93 21.03
CA THR A 424 12.30 23.89 22.46
C THR A 424 10.84 23.61 22.77
N LYS A 425 10.60 22.69 23.71
CA LYS A 425 9.30 22.51 24.39
C LYS A 425 9.50 22.50 25.91
N PRO A 426 8.56 23.05 26.69
CA PRO A 426 8.64 23.00 28.15
C PRO A 426 8.42 21.57 28.65
N CYS A 427 9.19 21.17 29.66
CA CYS A 427 8.97 19.90 30.35
C CYS A 427 7.55 19.87 30.96
N PRO A 428 6.74 18.81 30.73
CA PRO A 428 5.37 18.73 31.25
C PRO A 428 5.26 18.84 32.78
N LYS A 429 6.32 18.47 33.51
CA LYS A 429 6.33 18.46 34.97
C LYS A 429 6.90 19.71 35.63
N CYS A 430 7.89 20.36 35.02
CA CYS A 430 8.60 21.50 35.64
C CYS A 430 8.72 22.74 34.74
N HIS A 431 8.13 22.69 33.55
CA HIS A 431 8.04 23.75 32.54
C HIS A 431 9.36 24.33 32.03
N VAL A 432 10.48 23.71 32.36
CA VAL A 432 11.80 24.08 31.83
C VAL A 432 11.86 23.83 30.34
N PRO A 433 12.33 24.78 29.54
CA PRO A 433 12.55 24.54 28.11
C PRO A 433 13.60 23.43 27.94
N VAL A 434 13.22 22.39 27.21
CA VAL A 434 14.11 21.29 26.80
C VAL A 434 14.22 21.34 25.30
N GLU A 435 15.46 21.29 24.80
CA GLU A 435 15.78 21.24 23.38
C GLU A 435 15.72 19.80 22.87
N LYS A 436 15.22 19.61 21.64
CA LYS A 436 15.20 18.32 20.96
C LYS A 436 16.47 18.16 20.14
N ASP A 437 17.39 17.32 20.62
CA ASP A 437 18.58 16.92 19.90
C ASP A 437 18.31 15.68 19.03
N GLY A 438 18.20 15.89 17.73
CA GLY A 438 18.03 14.82 16.74
C GLY A 438 16.58 14.35 16.52
N GLY A 439 16.43 13.11 16.07
CA GLY A 439 15.13 12.52 15.72
C GLY A 439 14.42 11.76 16.84
N CYS A 440 15.05 11.55 18.01
CA CYS A 440 14.45 10.75 19.08
C CYS A 440 13.27 11.48 19.76
N MET A 441 12.19 10.77 20.08
CA MET A 441 11.03 11.29 20.82
C MET A 441 11.12 11.10 22.33
N HIS A 442 12.07 10.30 22.82
CA HIS A 442 12.27 10.04 24.25
C HIS A 442 13.10 11.17 24.88
N MET A 443 12.43 12.08 25.57
CA MET A 443 13.04 13.25 26.18
C MET A 443 13.27 13.04 27.67
N LYS A 444 14.39 13.53 28.19
CA LYS A 444 14.70 13.51 29.62
C LYS A 444 14.95 14.93 30.11
N CYS A 445 14.24 15.34 31.16
CA CYS A 445 14.44 16.67 31.72
C CYS A 445 15.86 16.81 32.31
N PRO A 446 16.65 17.82 31.89
CA PRO A 446 18.02 17.99 32.36
C PRO A 446 18.09 18.44 33.82
N ARG A 447 16.99 18.99 34.39
CA ARG A 447 16.98 19.39 35.81
C ARG A 447 17.16 18.16 36.72
N PRO A 448 18.20 18.14 37.59
CA PRO A 448 18.47 17.01 38.47
C PRO A 448 17.33 16.68 39.43
N GLN A 449 16.55 17.68 39.83
CA GLN A 449 15.41 17.54 40.74
C GLN A 449 14.15 17.00 40.04
N CYS A 450 14.07 17.08 38.71
CA CYS A 450 12.91 16.64 37.95
C CYS A 450 13.16 15.28 37.29
N ARG A 451 14.21 15.17 36.46
CA ARG A 451 14.60 13.97 35.69
C ARG A 451 13.44 13.25 34.98
N PHE A 452 12.34 13.95 34.72
CA PHE A 452 11.14 13.38 34.15
C PHE A 452 11.38 12.96 32.71
N GLU A 453 10.97 11.74 32.37
CA GLU A 453 11.10 11.16 31.04
C GLU A 453 9.74 11.22 30.32
N TRP A 454 9.70 11.84 29.15
CA TRP A 454 8.46 12.18 28.48
C TRP A 454 8.58 12.08 26.96
N CYS A 455 7.44 11.92 26.28
CA CYS A 455 7.38 11.86 24.82
C CYS A 455 7.26 13.27 24.23
N TRP A 456 8.16 13.64 23.32
CA TRP A 456 8.14 14.94 22.65
C TRP A 456 6.82 15.25 21.93
N ASN A 457 6.18 14.24 21.33
CA ASN A 457 4.94 14.42 20.57
C ASN A 457 3.72 14.49 21.50
N CYS A 458 3.56 13.48 22.37
CA CYS A 458 2.39 13.37 23.24
C CYS A 458 2.41 14.35 24.42
N SER A 459 3.59 14.85 24.83
CA SER A 459 3.77 15.63 26.07
C SER A 459 3.34 14.87 27.35
N LEU A 460 3.32 13.54 27.28
CA LEU A 460 2.99 12.61 28.37
C LEU A 460 4.24 11.85 28.85
N GLU A 461 4.13 11.18 29.99
CA GLU A 461 5.18 10.29 30.52
C GLU A 461 5.58 9.22 29.48
N TRP A 462 6.89 8.98 29.37
CA TRP A 462 7.43 8.02 28.40
C TRP A 462 6.94 6.60 28.71
N ASN A 463 6.33 5.96 27.71
CA ASN A 463 5.70 4.65 27.87
C ASN A 463 5.96 3.75 26.66
N ARG A 464 5.61 2.46 26.81
CA ARG A 464 5.82 1.43 25.77
C ARG A 464 5.00 1.67 24.49
N THR A 465 3.91 2.42 24.57
CA THR A 465 3.09 2.80 23.42
C THR A 465 3.84 3.82 22.57
N CYS A 466 4.34 4.91 23.18
CA CYS A 466 5.16 5.91 22.48
C CYS A 466 6.44 5.30 21.89
N MET A 467 7.11 4.42 22.65
CA MET A 467 8.28 3.66 22.20
C MET A 467 7.98 2.78 20.98
N GLY A 468 6.78 2.21 20.90
CA GLY A 468 6.36 1.36 19.80
C GLY A 468 5.97 2.13 18.56
N ASP A 469 5.15 3.15 18.74
CA ASP A 469 4.41 3.77 17.63
C ASP A 469 5.21 4.91 16.98
N HIS A 470 6.07 5.60 17.76
CA HIS A 470 6.84 6.77 17.30
C HIS A 470 8.11 7.02 18.14
N TRP A 471 9.04 6.05 18.21
CA TRP A 471 10.31 6.25 18.94
C TRP A 471 11.16 7.38 18.34
N PHE A 472 11.17 7.51 17.01
CA PHE A 472 11.90 8.55 16.30
C PHE A 472 11.07 9.18 15.18
N ASP A 473 11.50 10.35 14.73
CA ASP A 473 10.91 11.18 13.67
C ASP A 473 11.27 10.67 12.27
#